data_AF-A0A934GJP5-F1
#
_entry.id   AF-A0A934GJP5-F1
#
_cell.length_a   1.000
_cell.length_b   1.000
_cell.length_c   1.000
_cell.angle_alpha   90.00
_cell.angle_beta   90.00
_cell.angle_gamma   90.00
#
_symmetry.space_group_name_H-M   'P 1'
#
loop_
_entity.id
_entity.type
_entity.pdbx_description
1 polymer ?
#
loop_
_entity_poly.entity_id
_entity_poly.type
_entity_poly.pdbx_seq_one_letter_code
_entity_poly.pdbx_strand_id
1 'polypeptide(L)'
;MGTAGGAGGWTERNDCLLQENDRGRRVHGSFIVFQRVSRMNLIAQLYAGLPDHDFPARQAREYMAFGQNEGFFHLAVAKDMRIQTLREHFARTGLRKVYLSANLAGFECAIEGIDVEVLEKNFFQEADPARRLAKKVQLGGSIVIINNNDAGSAESREAYASFFMECEATFFVAWDWDNHHWLELSPFLAAYSDCYAPAHHENLYLLSRYNWRIAGPIYCSSVQWPRKFLEAHLPEMLNAERIDAPLGMHIPYSTFSFRMQMITTLNQYYPSIGFSSHAFHGRTPADRMREWCSHKTHWIAPVLNDVPIRIFDALVTGGIPIVPESLRFLPPVNRIPREFIAFYSATDIVQPQDCVARANGLFDAGGREGMVARHKLALQHYHGDTSVRRMLGYAAEVLDIQVPQ
;
A
#
# COMPACT_ATOMS: atom_id res chain seq x y z
N MET A 1 55.60 7.94 -13.44
CA MET A 1 56.84 8.60 -13.01
C MET A 1 56.54 10.08 -12.77
N GLY A 2 56.84 10.59 -11.57
CA GLY A 2 56.91 12.03 -11.20
C GLY A 2 55.56 12.75 -11.04
N THR A 3 55.06 13.02 -9.82
CA THR A 3 55.30 14.21 -8.95
C THR A 3 54.79 15.53 -9.55
N ALA A 4 54.22 16.51 -8.86
CA ALA A 4 53.70 16.73 -7.50
C ALA A 4 53.18 18.18 -7.48
N GLY A 5 52.29 18.54 -6.54
CA GLY A 5 52.26 19.88 -5.94
C GLY A 5 51.02 20.75 -6.21
N GLY A 6 50.49 21.32 -5.11
CA GLY A 6 49.74 22.59 -5.16
C GLY A 6 48.52 22.66 -4.25
N ALA A 7 48.74 22.99 -2.98
CA ALA A 7 47.71 23.26 -1.97
C ALA A 7 47.20 24.72 -1.99
N GLY A 8 46.01 24.93 -1.43
CA GLY A 8 45.42 26.19 -0.99
C GLY A 8 43.91 26.03 -0.90
N GLY A 9 43.18 26.36 0.16
CA GLY A 9 43.40 27.15 1.37
C GLY A 9 42.01 27.65 1.82
N TRP A 10 41.92 28.18 3.04
CA TRP A 10 40.74 28.83 3.68
C TRP A 10 39.85 27.95 4.58
N THR A 11 40.34 27.85 5.81
CA THR A 11 39.58 27.64 7.04
C THR A 11 39.07 28.98 7.58
N GLU A 12 37.78 29.11 7.87
CA GLU A 12 37.25 30.16 8.76
C GLU A 12 36.90 29.56 10.12
N ARG A 13 37.58 30.07 11.15
CA ARG A 13 37.19 30.00 12.56
C ARG A 13 36.33 31.22 12.85
N ASN A 14 35.30 31.06 13.67
CA ASN A 14 34.82 32.14 14.51
C ASN A 14 34.76 31.65 15.95
N ASP A 15 35.68 32.20 16.74
CA ASP A 15 35.72 32.16 18.19
C ASP A 15 34.55 32.98 18.76
N CYS A 16 33.95 32.52 19.85
CA CYS A 16 33.33 33.44 20.80
C CYS A 16 33.65 33.03 22.25
N LEU A 17 34.39 33.94 22.87
CA LEU A 17 34.87 33.97 24.25
C LEU A 17 33.72 34.08 25.24
N LEU A 18 33.80 33.35 26.36
CA LEU A 18 33.52 33.90 27.69
C LEU A 18 34.44 33.20 28.70
N GLN A 19 35.47 33.95 29.12
CA GLN A 19 36.23 33.70 30.36
C GLN A 19 35.61 34.56 31.46
N GLU A 20 35.29 33.95 32.61
CA GLU A 20 35.34 34.63 33.90
C GLU A 20 36.12 33.76 34.89
N ASN A 21 37.15 34.39 35.48
CA ASN A 21 37.91 33.89 36.60
C ASN A 21 37.08 34.06 37.87
N ASP A 22 37.05 33.06 38.75
CA ASP A 22 37.19 33.39 40.18
C ASP A 22 37.90 32.30 40.99
N ARG A 23 38.78 32.76 41.87
CA ARG A 23 39.70 31.96 42.68
C ARG A 23 39.08 31.65 44.05
N GLY A 24 39.05 30.35 44.37
CA GLY A 24 39.49 29.86 45.68
C GLY A 24 38.53 29.94 46.86
N ARG A 25 38.10 28.76 47.35
CA ARG A 25 38.16 28.38 48.77
C ARG A 25 37.92 26.87 48.91
N ARG A 26 38.91 26.16 49.46
CA ARG A 26 38.74 24.79 49.95
C ARG A 26 37.89 24.84 51.20
N VAL A 27 36.74 24.15 51.17
CA VAL A 27 36.03 23.74 52.37
C VAL A 27 35.82 22.24 52.26
N HIS A 28 36.40 21.50 53.20
CA HIS A 28 36.11 20.09 53.41
C HIS A 28 34.66 19.96 53.85
N GLY A 29 33.79 19.57 52.93
CA GLY A 29 32.46 19.06 53.22
C GLY A 29 32.33 17.71 52.52
N SER A 30 32.22 16.64 53.29
CA SER A 30 31.77 15.33 52.82
C SER A 30 30.35 15.48 52.26
N PHE A 31 30.24 15.88 51.00
CA PHE A 31 29.02 15.71 50.24
C PHE A 31 28.89 14.23 49.94
N ILE A 32 27.99 13.58 50.65
CA ILE A 32 27.30 12.41 50.13
C ILE A 32 26.69 12.88 48.81
N VAL A 33 27.36 12.56 47.71
CA VAL A 33 26.76 12.63 46.38
C VAL A 33 25.68 11.57 46.41
N PHE A 34 24.46 11.98 46.78
CA PHE A 34 23.27 11.27 46.36
C PHE A 34 23.32 11.30 44.84
N GLN A 35 23.88 10.25 44.25
CA GLN A 35 23.58 9.91 42.88
C GLN A 35 22.06 9.77 42.84
N ARG A 36 21.37 10.84 42.44
CA ARG A 36 20.07 10.74 41.81
C ARG A 36 20.33 9.87 40.58
N VAL A 37 20.22 8.56 40.77
CA VAL A 37 19.87 7.65 39.69
C VAL A 37 18.50 8.16 39.26
N SER A 38 18.51 9.14 38.36
CA SER A 38 17.31 9.59 37.68
C SER A 38 16.81 8.34 37.00
N ARG A 39 15.77 7.71 37.56
CA ARG A 39 15.11 6.58 36.94
C ARG A 39 14.70 7.11 35.58
N MET A 40 15.46 6.75 34.54
CA MET A 40 15.08 7.06 33.17
C MET A 40 13.62 6.65 33.04
N ASN A 41 12.76 7.53 32.53
CA ASN A 41 11.39 7.14 32.21
C ASN A 41 11.46 5.89 31.34
N LEU A 42 10.57 4.92 31.58
CA LEU A 42 10.46 3.68 30.81
C LEU A 42 10.56 3.91 29.30
N ILE A 43 9.97 4.99 28.76
CA ILE A 43 10.08 5.36 27.34
C ILE A 43 11.54 5.55 26.91
N ALA A 44 12.33 6.29 27.69
CA ALA A 44 13.74 6.53 27.39
C ALA A 44 14.57 5.24 27.50
N GLN A 45 14.23 4.36 28.45
CA GLN A 45 14.87 3.05 28.58
C GLN A 45 14.58 2.16 27.37
N LEU A 46 13.31 2.10 26.94
CA LEU A 46 12.89 1.32 25.78
C LEU A 46 13.51 1.86 24.49
N TYR A 47 13.52 3.18 24.30
CA TYR A 47 14.16 3.81 23.14
C TYR A 47 15.67 3.53 23.09
N ALA A 48 16.37 3.68 24.22
CA ALA A 48 17.80 3.37 24.31
C ALA A 48 18.11 1.88 24.10
N GLY A 49 17.14 1.00 24.34
CA GLY A 49 17.24 -0.43 24.07
C GLY A 49 16.92 -0.83 22.62
N LEU A 50 16.46 0.09 21.77
CA LEU A 50 16.25 -0.22 20.36
C LEU A 50 17.59 -0.45 19.67
N PRO A 51 17.73 -1.52 18.86
CA PRO A 51 18.92 -1.70 18.05
C PRO A 51 19.00 -0.58 17.00
N ASP A 52 20.22 -0.17 16.66
CA ASP A 52 20.51 0.64 15.47
C ASP A 52 19.76 1.99 15.42
N HIS A 53 19.80 2.76 16.51
CA HIS A 53 19.10 4.05 16.63
C HIS A 53 19.46 5.09 15.56
N ASP A 54 20.62 4.97 14.91
CA ASP A 54 21.06 5.84 13.81
C ASP A 54 20.64 5.32 12.42
N PHE A 55 20.00 4.14 12.33
CA PHE A 55 19.53 3.55 11.07
C PHE A 55 18.72 4.54 10.21
N PRO A 56 17.71 5.28 10.73
CA PRO A 56 16.96 6.21 9.91
C PRO A 56 17.84 7.31 9.29
N ALA A 57 18.85 7.78 10.04
CA ALA A 57 19.77 8.79 9.54
C ALA A 57 20.74 8.22 8.49
N ARG A 58 21.20 6.97 8.65
CA ARG A 58 22.02 6.30 7.63
C ARG A 58 21.21 6.05 6.36
N GLN A 59 20.02 5.47 6.50
CA GLN A 59 19.10 5.21 5.39
C GLN A 59 18.78 6.48 4.59
N ALA A 60 18.47 7.59 5.27
CA ALA A 60 18.22 8.87 4.62
C ALA A 60 19.44 9.36 3.82
N ARG A 61 20.66 9.26 4.37
CA ARG A 61 21.89 9.63 3.66
C ARG A 61 22.14 8.77 2.43
N GLU A 62 21.94 7.46 2.55
CA GLU A 62 22.10 6.53 1.43
C GLU A 62 21.08 6.80 0.32
N TYR A 63 19.81 7.05 0.68
CA TYR A 63 18.78 7.43 -0.30
C TYR A 63 19.07 8.77 -0.98
N MET A 64 19.56 9.76 -0.23
CA MET A 64 19.96 11.04 -0.83
C MET A 64 21.09 10.84 -1.82
N ALA A 65 22.15 10.11 -1.45
CA ALA A 65 23.29 9.85 -2.32
C ALA A 65 22.89 9.05 -3.57
N PHE A 66 22.11 7.98 -3.38
CA PHE A 66 21.59 7.15 -4.47
C PHE A 66 20.72 7.96 -5.43
N GLY A 67 19.83 8.80 -4.89
CA GLY A 67 18.91 9.62 -5.66
C GLY A 67 19.60 10.61 -6.61
N GLN A 68 20.86 10.99 -6.38
CA GLN A 68 21.60 11.92 -7.25
C GLN A 68 22.16 11.29 -8.55
N ASN A 69 21.94 9.99 -8.78
CA ASN A 69 22.46 9.32 -9.97
C ASN A 69 21.87 9.91 -11.28
N GLU A 70 22.72 10.27 -12.26
CA GLU A 70 22.27 10.84 -13.54
C GLU A 70 21.38 9.89 -14.36
N GLY A 71 21.49 8.58 -14.13
CA GLY A 71 20.66 7.57 -14.78
C GLY A 71 19.16 7.82 -14.58
N PHE A 72 18.76 8.44 -13.47
CA PHE A 72 17.36 8.84 -13.26
C PHE A 72 16.91 9.96 -14.19
N PHE A 73 17.81 10.89 -14.52
CA PHE A 73 17.51 11.93 -15.50
C PHE A 73 17.33 11.32 -16.90
N HIS A 74 18.25 10.45 -17.33
CA HIS A 74 18.13 9.76 -18.62
C HIS A 74 16.88 8.88 -18.71
N LEU A 75 16.52 8.20 -17.61
CA LEU A 75 15.27 7.44 -17.51
C LEU A 75 14.04 8.35 -17.66
N ALA A 76 14.03 9.51 -17.01
CA ALA A 76 12.95 10.47 -17.14
C ALA A 76 12.80 10.98 -18.58
N VAL A 77 13.91 11.33 -19.25
CA VAL A 77 13.93 11.75 -20.66
C VAL A 77 13.38 10.65 -21.57
N ALA A 78 13.82 9.40 -21.40
CA ALA A 78 13.35 8.28 -22.20
C ALA A 78 11.83 8.06 -22.03
N LYS A 79 11.32 8.17 -20.80
CA LYS A 79 9.89 8.11 -20.52
C LYS A 79 9.12 9.25 -21.15
N ASP A 80 9.66 10.47 -21.14
CA ASP A 80 9.01 11.62 -21.77
C ASP A 80 8.86 11.45 -23.26
N MET A 81 9.91 10.98 -23.93
CA MET A 81 9.86 10.63 -25.35
C MET A 81 8.76 9.59 -25.62
N ARG A 82 8.71 8.52 -24.82
CA ARG A 82 7.66 7.49 -24.93
C ARG A 82 6.26 8.07 -24.75
N ILE A 83 6.06 8.95 -23.76
CA ILE A 83 4.76 9.60 -23.52
C ILE A 83 4.34 10.49 -24.69
N GLN A 84 5.25 11.21 -25.34
CA GLN A 84 4.90 12.01 -26.52
C GLN A 84 4.40 11.12 -27.67
N THR A 85 5.09 10.01 -27.94
CA THR A 85 4.64 9.02 -28.94
C THR A 85 3.24 8.48 -28.61
N LEU A 86 2.99 8.15 -27.33
CA LEU A 86 1.69 7.67 -26.89
C LEU A 86 0.60 8.74 -27.02
N ARG A 87 0.88 10.00 -26.66
CA ARG A 87 -0.06 11.12 -26.87
C ARG A 87 -0.47 11.26 -28.32
N GLU A 88 0.50 11.29 -29.24
CA GLU A 88 0.23 11.38 -30.68
C GLU A 88 -0.57 10.17 -31.20
N HIS A 89 -0.34 8.99 -30.64
CA HIS A 89 -1.12 7.80 -30.96
C HIS A 89 -2.58 7.96 -30.49
N PHE A 90 -2.79 8.19 -29.19
CA PHE A 90 -4.12 8.27 -28.59
C PHE A 90 -4.93 9.49 -29.04
N ALA A 91 -4.29 10.60 -29.40
CA ALA A 91 -4.97 11.76 -30.00
C ALA A 91 -5.62 11.41 -31.36
N ARG A 92 -5.05 10.46 -32.10
CA ARG A 92 -5.59 10.00 -33.40
C ARG A 92 -6.61 8.89 -33.26
N THR A 93 -6.38 7.94 -32.35
CA THR A 93 -7.18 6.72 -32.24
C THR A 93 -8.29 6.80 -31.19
N GLY A 94 -8.12 7.65 -30.18
CA GLY A 94 -8.93 7.68 -28.96
C GLY A 94 -8.69 6.45 -28.08
N LEU A 95 -9.13 6.51 -26.82
CA LEU A 95 -9.16 5.33 -25.95
C LEU A 95 -10.46 4.56 -26.17
N ARG A 96 -10.35 3.29 -26.56
CA ARG A 96 -11.50 2.39 -26.69
C ARG A 96 -11.44 1.18 -25.77
N LYS A 97 -10.24 0.81 -25.32
CA LYS A 97 -10.01 -0.45 -24.62
C LYS A 97 -9.07 -0.29 -23.43
N VAL A 98 -9.46 -0.90 -22.32
CA VAL A 98 -8.66 -1.03 -21.11
C VAL A 98 -8.52 -2.51 -20.78
N TYR A 99 -7.31 -2.94 -20.51
CA TYR A 99 -7.04 -4.28 -20.01
C TYR A 99 -6.68 -4.23 -18.53
N LEU A 100 -7.30 -5.09 -17.73
CA LEU A 100 -6.90 -5.36 -16.36
C LEU A 100 -6.16 -6.68 -16.34
N SER A 101 -5.08 -6.79 -15.57
CA SER A 101 -4.40 -8.08 -15.42
C SER A 101 -5.27 -9.11 -14.68
N ALA A 102 -4.91 -10.39 -14.80
CA ALA A 102 -5.64 -11.47 -14.15
C ALA A 102 -5.71 -11.31 -12.61
N ASN A 103 -4.72 -10.66 -11.99
CA ASN A 103 -4.71 -10.38 -10.56
C ASN A 103 -5.74 -9.32 -10.13
N LEU A 104 -6.34 -8.62 -11.10
CA LEU A 104 -7.39 -7.60 -10.90
C LEU A 104 -8.77 -8.10 -11.36
N ALA A 105 -8.92 -9.39 -11.68
CA ALA A 105 -10.16 -9.96 -12.22
C ALA A 105 -11.34 -9.96 -11.22
N GLY A 106 -11.06 -9.85 -9.92
CA GLY A 106 -12.02 -10.15 -8.86
C GLY A 106 -13.21 -9.18 -8.73
N PHE A 107 -13.18 -8.03 -9.39
CA PHE A 107 -14.20 -6.99 -9.24
C PHE A 107 -14.93 -6.57 -10.53
N GLU A 108 -14.59 -7.16 -11.69
CA GLU A 108 -15.27 -6.94 -12.98
C GLU A 108 -15.59 -5.46 -13.29
N CYS A 109 -14.55 -4.64 -13.44
CA CYS A 109 -14.72 -3.22 -13.70
C CYS A 109 -15.50 -2.96 -15.00
N ALA A 110 -16.52 -2.09 -14.92
CA ALA A 110 -17.23 -1.58 -16.07
C ALA A 110 -17.09 -0.05 -16.16
N ILE A 111 -16.76 0.45 -17.34
CA ILE A 111 -16.63 1.87 -17.64
C ILE A 111 -17.46 2.16 -18.89
N GLU A 112 -18.35 3.15 -18.80
CA GLU A 112 -19.23 3.48 -19.91
C GLU A 112 -18.41 3.96 -21.11
N GLY A 113 -18.73 3.45 -22.30
CA GLY A 113 -18.03 3.81 -23.54
C GLY A 113 -16.62 3.24 -23.71
N ILE A 114 -16.12 2.45 -22.76
CA ILE A 114 -14.81 1.79 -22.84
C ILE A 114 -14.99 0.28 -22.67
N ASP A 115 -14.41 -0.48 -23.58
CA ASP A 115 -14.32 -1.93 -23.46
C ASP A 115 -13.26 -2.29 -22.40
N VAL A 116 -13.69 -2.97 -21.34
CA VAL A 116 -12.80 -3.39 -20.24
C VAL A 116 -12.71 -4.90 -20.26
N GLU A 117 -11.51 -5.42 -20.51
CA GLU A 117 -11.25 -6.86 -20.55
C GLU A 117 -10.20 -7.26 -19.51
N VAL A 118 -10.33 -8.49 -19.00
CA VAL A 118 -9.34 -9.08 -18.11
C VAL A 118 -8.41 -9.96 -18.93
N LEU A 119 -7.10 -9.71 -18.81
CA LEU A 119 -6.07 -10.55 -19.42
C LEU A 119 -6.05 -11.92 -18.75
N GLU A 120 -5.73 -12.96 -19.53
CA GLU A 120 -5.50 -14.29 -18.97
C GLU A 120 -4.29 -14.29 -18.03
N LYS A 121 -4.27 -15.26 -17.11
CA LYS A 121 -3.13 -15.45 -16.21
C LYS A 121 -1.87 -15.75 -17.02
N ASN A 122 -0.75 -15.16 -16.61
CA ASN A 122 0.55 -15.29 -17.28
C ASN A 122 0.57 -14.75 -18.72
N PHE A 123 -0.31 -13.79 -19.07
CA PHE A 123 -0.41 -13.20 -20.42
C PHE A 123 0.94 -12.88 -21.07
N PHE A 124 1.87 -12.26 -20.31
CA PHE A 124 3.18 -11.82 -20.79
C PHE A 124 4.20 -12.95 -21.03
N GLN A 125 4.00 -14.12 -20.41
CA GLN A 125 4.92 -15.27 -20.46
C GLN A 125 4.65 -16.17 -21.69
N GLU A 126 4.10 -15.61 -22.76
CA GLU A 126 3.87 -16.34 -24.00
C GLU A 126 5.20 -16.65 -24.71
N ALA A 127 5.48 -17.95 -24.84
CA ALA A 127 6.71 -18.46 -25.45
C ALA A 127 6.57 -18.68 -26.96
N ASP A 128 5.37 -18.92 -27.48
CA ASP A 128 5.17 -19.07 -28.91
C ASP A 128 5.27 -17.70 -29.61
N PRO A 129 6.19 -17.51 -30.59
CA PRO A 129 6.41 -16.21 -31.21
C PRO A 129 5.17 -15.64 -31.93
N ALA A 130 4.35 -16.50 -32.54
CA ALA A 130 3.16 -16.06 -33.27
C ALA A 130 2.06 -15.60 -32.31
N ARG A 131 1.81 -16.35 -31.23
CA ARG A 131 0.89 -15.96 -30.16
C ARG A 131 1.38 -14.72 -29.43
N ARG A 132 2.69 -14.62 -29.16
CA ARG A 132 3.29 -13.42 -28.55
C ARG A 132 3.05 -12.19 -29.40
N LEU A 133 3.25 -12.29 -30.72
CA LEU A 133 2.94 -11.21 -31.64
C LEU A 133 1.46 -10.84 -31.63
N ALA A 134 0.56 -11.84 -31.66
CA ALA A 134 -0.89 -11.61 -31.58
C ALA A 134 -1.29 -10.88 -30.29
N LYS A 135 -0.71 -11.27 -29.14
CA LYS A 135 -0.90 -10.59 -27.86
C LYS A 135 -0.42 -9.14 -27.87
N LYS A 136 0.75 -8.85 -28.47
CA LYS A 136 1.22 -7.47 -28.63
C LYS A 136 0.28 -6.63 -29.49
N VAL A 137 -0.21 -7.18 -30.59
CA VAL A 137 -1.21 -6.53 -31.45
C VAL A 137 -2.51 -6.28 -30.67
N GLN A 138 -2.95 -7.24 -29.86
CA GLN A 138 -4.14 -7.11 -29.00
C GLN A 138 -4.05 -5.93 -28.03
N LEU A 139 -2.86 -5.62 -27.51
CA LEU A 139 -2.65 -4.51 -26.57
C LEU A 139 -2.50 -3.13 -27.27
N GLY A 140 -2.33 -3.09 -28.59
CA GLY A 140 -2.12 -1.82 -29.31
C GLY A 140 -3.29 -0.85 -29.16
N GLY A 141 -3.00 0.41 -28.84
CA GLY A 141 -4.01 1.46 -28.64
C GLY A 141 -4.85 1.30 -27.36
N SER A 142 -4.35 0.56 -26.38
CA SER A 142 -5.05 0.32 -25.11
C SER A 142 -4.26 0.82 -23.90
N ILE A 143 -4.98 1.02 -22.79
CA ILE A 143 -4.36 1.17 -21.47
C ILE A 143 -4.37 -0.20 -20.79
N VAL A 144 -3.23 -0.63 -20.27
CA VAL A 144 -3.09 -1.89 -19.53
C VAL A 144 -2.75 -1.58 -18.08
N ILE A 145 -3.62 -2.01 -17.16
CA ILE A 145 -3.40 -1.89 -15.72
C ILE A 145 -2.95 -3.24 -15.19
N ILE A 146 -1.71 -3.29 -14.70
CA ILE A 146 -1.14 -4.47 -14.05
C ILE A 146 -1.05 -4.27 -12.53
N ASN A 147 -0.95 -5.38 -11.80
CA ASN A 147 -0.61 -5.40 -10.40
C ASN A 147 0.81 -5.94 -10.20
N ASN A 148 1.45 -5.64 -9.08
CA ASN A 148 2.79 -6.12 -8.79
C ASN A 148 2.91 -7.66 -8.81
N ASN A 149 1.84 -8.39 -8.47
CA ASN A 149 1.83 -9.86 -8.57
C ASN A 149 1.99 -10.39 -10.01
N ASP A 150 1.75 -9.58 -11.05
CA ASP A 150 1.98 -9.97 -12.45
C ASP A 150 3.48 -10.03 -12.82
N ALA A 151 4.35 -9.42 -12.01
CA ALA A 151 5.81 -9.40 -12.19
C ALA A 151 6.56 -9.99 -10.98
N GLY A 152 5.88 -10.81 -10.17
CA GLY A 152 6.39 -11.30 -8.89
C GLY A 152 7.55 -12.29 -8.99
N SER A 153 7.65 -13.07 -10.07
CA SER A 153 8.79 -13.96 -10.35
C SER A 153 9.77 -13.34 -11.33
N ALA A 154 11.04 -13.76 -11.31
CA ALA A 154 12.05 -13.28 -12.25
C ALA A 154 11.62 -13.50 -13.72
N GLU A 155 11.05 -14.66 -14.05
CA GLU A 155 10.52 -14.98 -15.38
C GLU A 155 9.38 -14.04 -15.78
N SER A 156 8.40 -13.83 -14.89
CA SER A 156 7.27 -12.93 -15.16
C SER A 156 7.72 -11.48 -15.32
N ARG A 157 8.73 -11.07 -14.55
CA ARG A 157 9.35 -9.73 -14.58
C ARG A 157 10.02 -9.47 -15.92
N GLU A 158 10.87 -10.39 -16.37
CA GLU A 158 11.54 -10.30 -17.68
C GLU A 158 10.54 -10.29 -18.83
N ALA A 159 9.56 -11.19 -18.78
CA ALA A 159 8.52 -11.30 -19.79
C ALA A 159 7.70 -10.01 -19.92
N TYR A 160 7.30 -9.40 -18.79
CA TYR A 160 6.60 -8.11 -18.76
C TYR A 160 7.48 -6.97 -19.29
N ALA A 161 8.76 -6.89 -18.89
CA ALA A 161 9.68 -5.86 -19.37
C ALA A 161 9.79 -5.87 -20.90
N SER A 162 9.92 -7.06 -21.51
CA SER A 162 9.95 -7.19 -22.97
C SER A 162 8.64 -6.72 -23.62
N PHE A 163 7.47 -7.03 -23.05
CA PHE A 163 6.20 -6.50 -23.54
C PHE A 163 6.13 -4.97 -23.46
N PHE A 164 6.53 -4.38 -22.35
CA PHE A 164 6.56 -2.92 -22.17
C PHE A 164 7.43 -2.24 -23.24
N MET A 165 8.61 -2.80 -23.50
CA MET A 165 9.54 -2.27 -24.50
C MET A 165 9.03 -2.43 -25.94
N GLU A 166 8.36 -3.55 -26.26
CA GLU A 166 7.90 -3.87 -27.61
C GLU A 166 6.52 -3.29 -27.96
N CYS A 167 5.70 -2.94 -26.97
CA CYS A 167 4.36 -2.38 -27.16
C CYS A 167 4.40 -0.85 -27.09
N GLU A 168 4.85 -0.21 -28.16
CA GLU A 168 5.03 1.25 -28.24
C GLU A 168 3.70 2.04 -28.30
N ALA A 169 2.60 1.38 -28.67
CA ALA A 169 1.26 1.97 -28.75
C ALA A 169 0.37 1.62 -27.55
N THR A 170 0.96 1.11 -26.46
CA THR A 170 0.24 0.67 -25.26
C THR A 170 0.70 1.48 -24.06
N PHE A 171 -0.24 1.99 -23.29
CA PHE A 171 0.05 2.74 -22.07
C PHE A 171 -0.08 1.82 -20.85
N PHE A 172 1.02 1.60 -20.12
CA PHE A 172 1.04 0.71 -18.96
C PHE A 172 0.92 1.48 -17.65
N VAL A 173 -0.07 1.10 -16.83
CA VAL A 173 -0.25 1.53 -15.45
C VAL A 173 0.14 0.38 -14.52
N ALA A 174 1.04 0.62 -13.58
CA ALA A 174 1.38 -0.35 -12.55
C ALA A 174 0.73 0.02 -11.21
N TRP A 175 -0.28 -0.74 -10.79
CA TRP A 175 -0.89 -0.63 -9.46
C TRP A 175 -0.13 -1.50 -8.46
N ASP A 176 0.80 -0.89 -7.73
CA ASP A 176 1.68 -1.60 -6.82
C ASP A 176 1.09 -1.67 -5.41
N TRP A 177 0.56 -2.83 -5.03
CA TRP A 177 -0.03 -3.07 -3.72
C TRP A 177 1.02 -3.22 -2.61
N ASP A 178 2.25 -3.59 -2.96
CA ASP A 178 3.24 -4.01 -1.97
C ASP A 178 4.45 -3.06 -1.90
N ASN A 179 4.27 -1.81 -2.36
CA ASN A 179 5.35 -0.80 -2.43
C ASN A 179 5.98 -0.44 -1.08
N HIS A 180 5.38 -0.88 0.02
CA HIS A 180 5.87 -0.69 1.37
C HIS A 180 6.83 -1.79 1.84
N HIS A 181 6.82 -3.00 1.23
CA HIS A 181 7.71 -4.10 1.65
C HIS A 181 8.39 -4.87 0.51
N TRP A 182 7.92 -4.80 -0.74
CA TRP A 182 8.55 -5.52 -1.86
C TRP A 182 9.50 -4.62 -2.66
N LEU A 183 10.48 -4.06 -1.97
CA LEU A 183 11.40 -3.05 -2.53
C LEU A 183 12.35 -3.55 -3.62
N GLU A 184 12.44 -4.86 -3.85
CA GLU A 184 13.12 -5.39 -5.04
C GLU A 184 12.26 -5.20 -6.30
N LEU A 185 10.95 -5.35 -6.18
CA LEU A 185 10.01 -5.34 -7.30
C LEU A 185 9.46 -3.95 -7.60
N SER A 186 9.19 -3.14 -6.58
CA SER A 186 8.58 -1.81 -6.76
C SER A 186 9.40 -0.86 -7.62
N PRO A 187 10.74 -0.76 -7.48
CA PRO A 187 11.57 0.02 -8.40
C PRO A 187 11.51 -0.48 -9.84
N PHE A 188 11.43 -1.80 -10.05
CA PHE A 188 11.24 -2.38 -11.37
C PHE A 188 9.90 -1.96 -11.97
N LEU A 189 8.79 -2.11 -11.24
CA LEU A 189 7.47 -1.71 -11.74
C LEU A 189 7.37 -0.22 -12.01
N ALA A 190 7.97 0.61 -11.13
CA ALA A 190 8.07 2.03 -11.37
C ALA A 190 8.85 2.30 -12.66
N ALA A 191 10.01 1.68 -12.87
CA ALA A 191 10.80 1.87 -14.10
C ALA A 191 10.05 1.41 -15.37
N TYR A 192 9.40 0.26 -15.33
CA TYR A 192 8.70 -0.37 -16.47
C TYR A 192 7.18 -0.08 -16.45
N SER A 193 6.81 1.19 -16.27
CA SER A 193 5.44 1.66 -16.42
C SER A 193 5.43 3.08 -16.96
N ASP A 194 4.37 3.43 -17.69
CA ASP A 194 4.14 4.80 -18.17
C ASP A 194 3.55 5.66 -17.05
N CYS A 195 2.74 5.05 -16.18
CA CYS A 195 2.23 5.62 -14.95
C CYS A 195 2.35 4.63 -13.79
N TYR A 196 2.85 5.09 -12.65
CA TYR A 196 3.05 4.26 -11.47
C TYR A 196 2.07 4.64 -10.37
N ALA A 197 1.24 3.69 -9.94
CA ALA A 197 0.19 3.89 -8.93
C ALA A 197 0.52 3.09 -7.66
N PRO A 198 1.25 3.68 -6.69
CA PRO A 198 1.53 3.02 -5.42
C PRO A 198 0.26 2.99 -4.54
N ALA A 199 0.05 1.88 -3.84
CA ALA A 199 -1.06 1.75 -2.89
C ALA A 199 -0.73 2.30 -1.50
N HIS A 200 0.54 2.56 -1.22
CA HIS A 200 1.03 2.96 0.09
C HIS A 200 1.88 4.23 -0.01
N HIS A 201 1.95 5.00 1.08
CA HIS A 201 2.67 6.29 1.14
C HIS A 201 4.17 6.12 1.41
N GLU A 202 4.54 4.91 1.80
CA GLU A 202 5.88 4.45 2.08
C GLU A 202 6.70 4.44 0.78
N ASN A 203 7.96 4.84 0.88
CA ASN A 203 8.94 4.77 -0.22
C ASN A 203 8.63 5.65 -1.45
N LEU A 204 7.60 6.52 -1.43
CA LEU A 204 7.25 7.37 -2.57
C LEU A 204 8.42 8.24 -3.06
N TYR A 205 9.20 8.80 -2.14
CA TYR A 205 10.39 9.59 -2.50
C TYR A 205 11.36 8.78 -3.37
N LEU A 206 11.68 7.55 -2.96
CA LEU A 206 12.56 6.64 -3.70
C LEU A 206 11.95 6.25 -5.04
N LEU A 207 10.69 5.82 -5.05
CA LEU A 207 10.01 5.30 -6.23
C LEU A 207 9.78 6.39 -7.29
N SER A 208 9.63 7.64 -6.86
CA SER A 208 9.50 8.80 -7.76
C SER A 208 10.73 9.04 -8.64
N ARG A 209 11.91 8.52 -8.24
CA ARG A 209 13.13 8.58 -9.06
C ARG A 209 13.04 7.67 -10.29
N TYR A 210 12.31 6.56 -10.19
CA TYR A 210 12.11 5.59 -11.28
C TYR A 210 10.90 5.94 -12.16
N ASN A 211 9.88 6.55 -11.57
CA ASN A 211 8.75 7.09 -12.30
C ASN A 211 8.24 8.35 -11.63
N TRP A 212 8.45 9.50 -12.25
CA TRP A 212 7.96 10.77 -11.75
C TRP A 212 6.47 11.01 -12.04
N ARG A 213 5.85 10.20 -12.92
CA ARG A 213 4.40 10.17 -13.16
C ARG A 213 3.72 9.24 -12.17
N ILE A 214 3.82 9.60 -10.89
CA ILE A 214 3.15 8.87 -9.81
C ILE A 214 1.67 9.27 -9.75
N ALA A 215 0.79 8.29 -9.96
CA ALA A 215 -0.64 8.40 -9.73
C ALA A 215 -0.97 7.91 -8.32
N GLY A 216 -0.94 8.80 -7.31
CA GLY A 216 -1.44 8.42 -5.99
C GLY A 216 -0.73 9.00 -4.76
N PRO A 217 -0.91 8.35 -3.59
CA PRO A 217 -1.35 6.96 -3.45
C PRO A 217 -2.79 6.62 -3.95
N ILE A 218 -2.91 5.50 -4.63
CA ILE A 218 -4.18 4.84 -4.95
C ILE A 218 -4.25 3.59 -4.08
N TYR A 219 -4.74 3.79 -2.86
CA TYR A 219 -4.84 2.75 -1.85
C TYR A 219 -5.51 1.48 -2.37
N CYS A 220 -5.09 0.35 -1.81
CA CYS A 220 -5.80 -0.91 -1.92
C CYS A 220 -7.29 -0.68 -1.62
N SER A 221 -8.15 -1.36 -2.37
CA SER A 221 -9.60 -1.26 -2.29
C SER A 221 -10.18 -2.66 -2.31
N SER A 222 -11.46 -2.84 -1.97
CA SER A 222 -12.07 -4.17 -2.07
C SER A 222 -12.07 -4.63 -3.54
N VAL A 223 -11.35 -5.72 -3.80
CA VAL A 223 -11.20 -6.37 -5.11
C VAL A 223 -11.71 -7.81 -5.08
N GLN A 224 -12.37 -8.23 -4.00
CA GLN A 224 -12.79 -9.61 -3.80
C GLN A 224 -14.06 -9.97 -4.56
N TRP A 225 -14.91 -8.98 -4.83
CA TRP A 225 -16.25 -9.17 -5.38
C TRP A 225 -16.54 -8.14 -6.46
N PRO A 226 -17.24 -8.54 -7.54
CA PRO A 226 -17.83 -7.58 -8.46
C PRO A 226 -18.89 -6.71 -7.79
N ARG A 227 -19.04 -5.47 -8.26
CA ARG A 227 -20.12 -4.58 -7.80
C ARG A 227 -21.50 -5.22 -7.98
N LYS A 228 -21.76 -5.82 -9.15
CA LYS A 228 -23.03 -6.52 -9.43
C LYS A 228 -23.29 -7.68 -8.48
N PHE A 229 -22.24 -8.40 -8.09
CA PHE A 229 -22.34 -9.48 -7.11
C PHE A 229 -22.79 -8.92 -5.75
N LEU A 230 -22.13 -7.86 -5.29
CA LEU A 230 -22.43 -7.20 -4.02
C LEU A 230 -23.85 -6.63 -3.98
N GLU A 231 -24.32 -6.03 -5.07
CA GLU A 231 -25.69 -5.52 -5.21
C GLU A 231 -26.72 -6.66 -5.17
N ALA A 232 -26.47 -7.76 -5.89
CA ALA A 232 -27.38 -8.91 -5.93
C ALA A 232 -27.51 -9.62 -4.58
N HIS A 233 -26.46 -9.60 -3.74
CA HIS A 233 -26.44 -10.28 -2.45
C HIS A 233 -26.68 -9.34 -1.26
N LEU A 234 -26.99 -8.07 -1.48
CA LEU A 234 -27.33 -7.13 -0.42
C LEU A 234 -28.45 -7.65 0.52
N PRO A 235 -29.54 -8.28 0.02
CA PRO A 235 -30.55 -8.86 0.91
C PRO A 235 -30.00 -9.96 1.83
N GLU A 236 -29.11 -10.82 1.33
CA GLU A 236 -28.45 -11.85 2.14
C GLU A 236 -27.57 -11.21 3.22
N MET A 237 -26.73 -10.23 2.82
CA MET A 237 -25.84 -9.52 3.75
C MET A 237 -26.57 -8.84 4.90
N LEU A 238 -27.75 -8.25 4.63
CA LEU A 238 -28.58 -7.54 5.61
C LEU A 238 -29.38 -8.46 6.53
N ASN A 239 -29.63 -9.70 6.10
CA ASN A 239 -30.38 -10.69 6.86
C ASN A 239 -29.50 -11.75 7.52
N ALA A 240 -28.18 -11.73 7.25
CA ALA A 240 -27.22 -12.64 7.86
C ALA A 240 -27.21 -12.49 9.40
N GLU A 241 -27.34 -13.61 10.09
CA GLU A 241 -27.08 -13.68 11.53
C GLU A 241 -25.58 -13.52 11.78
N ARG A 242 -25.21 -12.59 12.66
CA ARG A 242 -23.81 -12.22 12.90
C ARG A 242 -23.45 -12.42 14.35
N ILE A 243 -22.33 -13.12 14.60
CA ILE A 243 -21.83 -13.34 15.96
C ILE A 243 -20.93 -12.20 16.43
N ASP A 244 -20.80 -12.08 17.76
CA ASP A 244 -20.01 -11.04 18.44
C ASP A 244 -18.50 -11.29 18.41
N ALA A 245 -18.06 -12.53 18.18
CA ALA A 245 -16.64 -12.80 18.00
C ALA A 245 -16.14 -12.13 16.71
N PRO A 246 -14.96 -11.48 16.68
CA PRO A 246 -14.44 -10.84 15.48
C PRO A 246 -13.86 -11.87 14.49
N LEU A 247 -13.96 -11.61 13.19
CA LEU A 247 -13.22 -12.36 12.17
C LEU A 247 -11.84 -11.75 11.94
N GLY A 248 -10.78 -12.55 11.91
CA GLY A 248 -9.40 -12.05 11.72
C GLY A 248 -8.45 -13.10 11.15
N MET A 249 -8.82 -13.77 10.05
CA MET A 249 -7.97 -14.77 9.41
C MET A 249 -6.97 -14.13 8.43
N HIS A 250 -5.68 -14.35 8.65
CA HIS A 250 -4.58 -13.67 7.97
C HIS A 250 -3.63 -14.62 7.25
N ILE A 251 -3.05 -14.19 6.12
CA ILE A 251 -1.94 -14.93 5.50
C ILE A 251 -0.70 -14.82 6.40
N PRO A 252 -0.02 -15.94 6.69
CA PRO A 252 1.21 -15.93 7.46
C PRO A 252 2.38 -15.42 6.61
N TYR A 253 3.15 -14.49 7.16
CA TYR A 253 4.35 -13.97 6.53
C TYR A 253 5.51 -14.09 7.53
N SER A 254 6.44 -15.01 7.25
CA SER A 254 7.53 -15.36 8.18
C SER A 254 8.47 -14.19 8.49
N THR A 255 8.60 -13.24 7.57
CA THR A 255 9.40 -12.01 7.73
C THR A 255 8.82 -11.04 8.77
N PHE A 256 7.52 -11.12 9.07
CA PHE A 256 6.84 -10.22 10.00
C PHE A 256 6.54 -10.92 11.34
N SER A 257 7.59 -11.37 12.02
CA SER A 257 7.50 -12.16 13.26
C SER A 257 6.65 -11.49 14.35
N PHE A 258 6.75 -10.18 14.54
CA PHE A 258 5.94 -9.44 15.51
C PHE A 258 4.44 -9.52 15.20
N ARG A 259 4.06 -9.36 13.93
CA ARG A 259 2.66 -9.53 13.49
C ARG A 259 2.16 -10.95 13.76
N MET A 260 3.00 -11.96 13.48
CA MET A 260 2.66 -13.36 13.74
C MET A 260 2.42 -13.62 15.23
N GLN A 261 3.24 -13.02 16.11
CA GLN A 261 3.05 -13.10 17.56
C GLN A 261 1.75 -12.43 17.99
N MET A 262 1.45 -11.23 17.49
CA MET A 262 0.19 -10.52 17.80
C MET A 262 -1.04 -11.37 17.45
N ILE A 263 -1.07 -11.94 16.25
CA ILE A 263 -2.19 -12.80 15.80
C ILE A 263 -2.30 -14.05 16.68
N THR A 264 -1.16 -14.65 17.05
CA THR A 264 -1.13 -15.83 17.93
C THR A 264 -1.66 -15.51 19.32
N THR A 265 -1.32 -14.35 19.88
CA THR A 265 -1.86 -13.88 21.17
C THR A 265 -3.37 -13.67 21.09
N LEU A 266 -3.86 -13.01 20.04
CA LEU A 266 -5.31 -12.79 19.84
C LEU A 266 -6.08 -14.11 19.66
N ASN A 267 -5.50 -15.10 18.98
CA ASN A 267 -6.09 -16.41 18.78
C ASN A 267 -6.40 -17.15 20.10
N GLN A 268 -5.66 -16.86 21.18
CA GLN A 268 -5.91 -17.43 22.51
C GLN A 268 -7.26 -16.97 23.10
N TYR A 269 -7.77 -15.83 22.66
CA TYR A 269 -9.06 -15.27 23.09
C TYR A 269 -10.16 -15.50 22.07
N TYR A 270 -9.84 -15.38 20.78
CA TYR A 270 -10.79 -15.51 19.68
C TYR A 270 -10.24 -16.46 18.61
N PRO A 271 -10.71 -17.72 18.54
CA PRO A 271 -10.26 -18.70 17.56
C PRO A 271 -10.50 -18.27 16.09
N SER A 272 -11.42 -17.34 15.86
CA SER A 272 -11.72 -16.73 14.55
C SER A 272 -10.70 -15.67 14.12
N ILE A 273 -9.74 -15.30 14.99
CA ILE A 273 -8.54 -14.54 14.64
C ILE A 273 -7.38 -15.52 14.54
N GLY A 274 -6.73 -15.62 13.40
CA GLY A 274 -5.71 -16.65 13.18
C GLY A 274 -5.10 -16.60 11.79
N PHE A 275 -4.61 -17.76 11.33
CA PHE A 275 -3.96 -17.88 10.03
C PHE A 275 -4.83 -18.63 9.03
N SER A 276 -5.09 -18.00 7.88
CA SER A 276 -5.75 -18.65 6.75
C SER A 276 -4.73 -19.48 5.96
N SER A 277 -5.17 -20.61 5.43
CA SER A 277 -4.41 -21.31 4.38
C SER A 277 -4.53 -20.58 3.04
N HIS A 278 -3.58 -20.82 2.13
CA HIS A 278 -3.65 -20.29 0.76
C HIS A 278 -4.90 -20.77 -0.01
N ALA A 279 -5.61 -21.79 0.49
CA ALA A 279 -6.87 -22.27 -0.10
C ALA A 279 -7.99 -21.23 -0.06
N PHE A 280 -7.87 -20.16 0.75
CA PHE A 280 -8.85 -19.07 0.78
C PHE A 280 -9.09 -18.45 -0.61
N HIS A 281 -8.04 -18.30 -1.42
CA HIS A 281 -8.16 -17.74 -2.77
C HIS A 281 -8.88 -18.67 -3.76
N GLY A 282 -9.03 -19.96 -3.43
CA GLY A 282 -9.81 -20.92 -4.22
C GLY A 282 -11.30 -20.93 -3.88
N ARG A 283 -11.74 -20.18 -2.87
CA ARG A 283 -13.16 -20.13 -2.46
C ARG A 283 -14.00 -19.27 -3.38
N THR A 284 -15.26 -19.65 -3.55
CA THR A 284 -16.20 -18.86 -4.36
C THR A 284 -16.41 -17.46 -3.74
N PRO A 285 -16.76 -16.44 -4.55
CA PRO A 285 -17.13 -15.12 -4.04
C PRO A 285 -18.22 -15.19 -2.95
N ALA A 286 -19.21 -16.07 -3.11
CA ALA A 286 -20.29 -16.29 -2.14
C ALA A 286 -19.80 -16.90 -0.82
N ASP A 287 -18.93 -17.92 -0.86
CA ASP A 287 -18.34 -18.48 0.37
C ASP A 287 -17.55 -17.44 1.15
N ARG A 288 -16.78 -16.59 0.45
CA ARG A 288 -16.02 -15.52 1.09
C ARG A 288 -16.98 -14.50 1.69
N MET A 289 -17.97 -14.02 0.94
CA MET A 289 -18.97 -13.06 1.45
C MET A 289 -19.68 -13.59 2.71
N ARG A 290 -20.12 -14.84 2.71
CA ARG A 290 -20.81 -15.46 3.86
C ARG A 290 -19.98 -15.49 5.12
N GLU A 291 -18.69 -15.81 5.02
CA GLU A 291 -17.78 -15.76 6.18
C GLU A 291 -17.59 -14.33 6.69
N TRP A 292 -17.41 -13.36 5.80
CA TRP A 292 -17.32 -11.96 6.23
C TRP A 292 -18.62 -11.49 6.88
N CYS A 293 -19.77 -11.96 6.39
CA CYS A 293 -21.09 -11.62 6.94
C CYS A 293 -21.47 -12.38 8.21
N SER A 294 -20.78 -13.47 8.59
CA SER A 294 -21.10 -14.21 9.81
C SER A 294 -20.61 -13.51 11.08
N HIS A 295 -19.85 -12.41 10.95
CA HIS A 295 -19.29 -11.65 12.07
C HIS A 295 -19.69 -10.17 11.98
N LYS A 296 -19.95 -9.56 13.14
CA LYS A 296 -20.23 -8.12 13.23
C LYS A 296 -18.99 -7.28 12.97
N THR A 297 -17.85 -7.75 13.46
CA THR A 297 -16.58 -7.01 13.51
C THR A 297 -15.44 -7.82 12.90
N HIS A 298 -14.41 -7.11 12.42
CA HIS A 298 -13.29 -7.71 11.69
C HIS A 298 -11.97 -7.18 12.23
N TRP A 299 -11.19 -8.04 12.89
CA TRP A 299 -9.88 -7.67 13.39
C TRP A 299 -8.85 -7.63 12.26
N ILE A 300 -8.21 -6.47 12.08
CA ILE A 300 -7.25 -6.24 11.01
C ILE A 300 -5.86 -6.05 11.60
N ALA A 301 -4.98 -7.05 11.43
CA ALA A 301 -3.56 -6.96 11.76
C ALA A 301 -2.71 -6.65 10.49
N PRO A 302 -2.38 -5.37 10.21
CA PRO A 302 -1.56 -4.98 9.06
C PRO A 302 -0.11 -5.43 9.15
N VAL A 303 0.60 -5.34 8.03
CA VAL A 303 2.05 -5.47 7.93
C VAL A 303 2.64 -4.06 7.95
N LEU A 304 3.68 -3.80 8.77
CA LEU A 304 4.39 -2.50 8.79
C LEU A 304 3.50 -1.25 8.97
N ASN A 305 2.37 -1.37 9.67
CA ASN A 305 1.42 -0.26 9.87
C ASN A 305 0.85 0.29 8.55
N ASP A 306 0.57 -0.61 7.61
CA ASP A 306 -0.03 -0.33 6.31
C ASP A 306 -1.57 -0.29 6.34
N VAL A 307 -2.18 0.12 5.21
CA VAL A 307 -3.65 0.13 5.02
C VAL A 307 -4.05 -1.08 4.16
N PRO A 308 -4.43 -2.21 4.78
CA PRO A 308 -4.74 -3.42 4.03
C PRO A 308 -6.15 -3.38 3.43
N ILE A 309 -6.30 -4.06 2.29
CA ILE A 309 -7.58 -4.28 1.60
C ILE A 309 -8.73 -4.72 2.53
N ARG A 310 -8.38 -5.50 3.56
CA ARG A 310 -9.32 -6.09 4.52
C ARG A 310 -10.16 -5.06 5.29
N ILE A 311 -9.68 -3.83 5.43
CA ILE A 311 -10.48 -2.73 6.00
C ILE A 311 -11.73 -2.50 5.14
N PHE A 312 -11.56 -2.49 3.82
CA PHE A 312 -12.62 -2.20 2.88
C PHE A 312 -13.51 -3.41 2.63
N ASP A 313 -12.97 -4.62 2.74
CA ASP A 313 -13.78 -5.85 2.73
C ASP A 313 -14.74 -5.92 3.94
N ALA A 314 -14.32 -5.43 5.11
CA ALA A 314 -15.20 -5.31 6.27
C ALA A 314 -16.33 -4.32 5.98
N LEU A 315 -15.99 -3.13 5.49
CA LEU A 315 -16.97 -2.07 5.20
C LEU A 315 -17.95 -2.48 4.10
N VAL A 316 -17.47 -3.08 3.00
CA VAL A 316 -18.32 -3.48 1.87
C VAL A 316 -19.28 -4.59 2.25
N THR A 317 -18.94 -5.43 3.24
CA THR A 317 -19.86 -6.44 3.79
C THR A 317 -20.69 -5.93 4.97
N GLY A 318 -20.61 -4.62 5.28
CA GLY A 318 -21.39 -3.94 6.31
C GLY A 318 -20.88 -4.15 7.75
N GLY A 319 -19.73 -4.79 7.93
CA GLY A 319 -19.08 -4.98 9.23
C GLY A 319 -18.29 -3.77 9.72
N ILE A 320 -17.80 -3.83 10.96
CA ILE A 320 -16.93 -2.82 11.56
C ILE A 320 -15.48 -3.33 11.54
N PRO A 321 -14.57 -2.73 10.74
CA PRO A 321 -13.14 -3.01 10.87
C PRO A 321 -12.62 -2.52 12.22
N ILE A 322 -11.83 -3.35 12.89
CA ILE A 322 -11.02 -3.03 14.06
C ILE A 322 -9.57 -2.93 13.61
N VAL A 323 -9.01 -1.71 13.60
CA VAL A 323 -7.69 -1.40 13.02
C VAL A 323 -6.72 -0.84 14.07
N PRO A 324 -5.40 -0.87 13.85
CA PRO A 324 -4.47 -0.27 14.80
C PRO A 324 -4.70 1.24 14.97
N GLU A 325 -4.54 1.71 16.20
CA GLU A 325 -4.61 3.13 16.58
C GLU A 325 -3.66 4.01 15.76
N SER A 326 -2.50 3.47 15.39
CA SER A 326 -1.49 4.15 14.58
C SER A 326 -1.95 4.48 13.15
N LEU A 327 -3.06 3.91 12.67
CA LEU A 327 -3.66 4.26 11.38
C LEU A 327 -4.71 5.38 11.47
N ARG A 328 -5.17 5.75 12.69
CA ARG A 328 -6.35 6.61 12.90
C ARG A 328 -6.33 7.92 12.11
N PHE A 329 -5.15 8.50 11.95
CA PHE A 329 -4.94 9.79 11.31
C PHE A 329 -4.34 9.69 9.91
N LEU A 330 -4.02 8.48 9.44
CA LEU A 330 -3.47 8.26 8.11
C LEU A 330 -4.59 8.09 7.08
N PRO A 331 -4.43 8.65 5.87
CA PRO A 331 -5.33 8.34 4.78
C PRO A 331 -5.18 6.87 4.34
N PRO A 332 -6.27 6.24 3.86
CA PRO A 332 -7.63 6.76 3.78
C PRO A 332 -8.44 6.55 5.07
N VAL A 333 -7.85 5.93 6.10
CA VAL A 333 -8.51 5.57 7.36
C VAL A 333 -9.09 6.80 8.08
N ASN A 334 -8.40 7.94 8.01
CA ASN A 334 -8.87 9.20 8.56
C ASN A 334 -10.14 9.78 7.91
N ARG A 335 -10.55 9.26 6.74
CA ARG A 335 -11.77 9.64 6.02
C ARG A 335 -12.94 8.71 6.30
N ILE A 336 -12.72 7.59 7.01
CA ILE A 336 -13.80 6.69 7.40
C ILE A 336 -14.52 7.29 8.61
N PRO A 337 -15.87 7.43 8.58
CA PRO A 337 -16.65 7.90 9.72
C PRO A 337 -16.35 7.10 11.00
N ARG A 338 -16.30 7.75 12.16
CA ARG A 338 -15.83 7.12 13.41
C ARG A 338 -16.80 6.08 13.95
N GLU A 339 -18.06 6.21 13.60
CA GLU A 339 -19.11 5.21 13.83
C GLU A 339 -18.94 3.94 12.96
N PHE A 340 -18.07 3.96 11.94
CA PHE A 340 -17.87 2.84 11.02
C PHE A 340 -16.55 2.09 11.25
N ILE A 341 -15.76 2.48 12.23
CA ILE A 341 -14.42 1.90 12.45
C ILE A 341 -14.04 1.94 13.93
N ALA A 342 -13.47 0.85 14.42
CA ALA A 342 -12.91 0.76 15.76
C ALA A 342 -11.38 0.74 15.70
N PHE A 343 -10.75 1.21 16.77
CA PHE A 343 -9.29 1.24 16.90
C PHE A 343 -8.82 0.42 18.09
N TYR A 344 -7.69 -0.28 17.91
CA TYR A 344 -7.00 -1.04 18.95
C TYR A 344 -5.58 -0.52 19.18
N SER A 345 -5.16 -0.53 20.43
CA SER A 345 -3.82 -0.16 20.91
C SER A 345 -3.02 -1.41 21.28
N ALA A 346 -1.78 -1.22 21.76
CA ALA A 346 -0.95 -2.33 22.21
C ALA A 346 -1.57 -3.12 23.38
N THR A 347 -2.33 -2.46 24.27
CA THR A 347 -2.99 -3.13 25.40
C THR A 347 -4.16 -4.00 24.95
N ASP A 348 -4.86 -3.59 23.90
CA ASP A 348 -5.98 -4.36 23.34
C ASP A 348 -5.52 -5.68 22.68
N ILE A 349 -4.23 -5.83 22.36
CA ILE A 349 -3.70 -7.10 21.83
C ILE A 349 -3.68 -8.18 22.92
N VAL A 350 -3.35 -7.79 24.16
CA VAL A 350 -3.27 -8.70 25.31
C VAL A 350 -4.58 -8.80 26.07
N GLN A 351 -5.47 -7.81 25.93
CA GLN A 351 -6.80 -7.74 26.56
C GLN A 351 -7.84 -7.23 25.52
N PRO A 352 -8.22 -8.04 24.52
CA PRO A 352 -9.02 -7.58 23.38
C PRO A 352 -10.51 -7.35 23.68
N GLN A 353 -11.01 -7.83 24.82
CA GLN A 353 -12.45 -7.94 25.10
C GLN A 353 -13.16 -6.58 25.04
N ASP A 354 -12.60 -5.55 25.67
CA ASP A 354 -13.21 -4.21 25.71
C ASP A 354 -13.22 -3.54 24.33
N CYS A 355 -12.18 -3.78 23.53
CA CYS A 355 -12.10 -3.28 22.16
C CYS A 355 -13.14 -3.94 21.26
N VAL A 356 -13.28 -5.26 21.36
CA VAL A 356 -14.30 -6.03 20.62
C VAL A 356 -15.70 -5.64 21.05
N ALA A 357 -15.97 -5.53 22.36
CA ALA A 357 -17.28 -5.10 22.87
C ALA A 357 -17.65 -3.70 22.37
N ARG A 358 -16.69 -2.76 22.37
CA ARG A 358 -16.89 -1.41 21.80
C ARG A 358 -17.21 -1.48 20.31
N ALA A 359 -16.48 -2.28 19.53
CA ALA A 359 -16.70 -2.42 18.10
C ALA A 359 -18.07 -3.05 17.78
N ASN A 360 -18.50 -4.06 18.55
CA ASN A 360 -19.85 -4.63 18.43
C ASN A 360 -20.92 -3.60 18.79
N GLY A 361 -20.68 -2.77 19.81
CA GLY A 361 -21.56 -1.66 20.17
C GLY A 361 -21.76 -0.66 19.01
N LEU A 362 -20.72 -0.36 18.23
CA LEU A 362 -20.83 0.47 17.02
C LEU A 362 -21.68 -0.20 15.93
N PHE A 363 -21.50 -1.52 15.73
CA PHE A 363 -22.29 -2.28 14.78
C PHE A 363 -23.77 -2.27 15.16
N ASP A 364 -24.08 -2.58 16.42
CA ASP A 364 -25.43 -2.70 16.94
C ASP A 364 -26.14 -1.34 17.00
N ALA A 365 -25.44 -0.27 17.38
CA ALA A 365 -25.99 1.09 17.39
C ALA A 365 -26.39 1.57 15.97
N GLY A 366 -25.63 1.18 14.94
CA GLY A 366 -25.97 1.49 13.56
C GLY A 366 -27.07 0.60 12.98
N GLY A 367 -27.20 -0.64 13.48
CA GLY A 367 -28.16 -1.61 12.98
C GLY A 367 -28.08 -1.80 11.45
N ARG A 368 -29.23 -2.09 10.82
CA ARG A 368 -29.32 -2.30 9.37
C ARG A 368 -28.96 -1.05 8.56
N GLU A 369 -29.35 0.13 9.01
CA GLU A 369 -29.04 1.39 8.31
C GLU A 369 -27.52 1.66 8.29
N GLY A 370 -26.83 1.41 9.41
CA GLY A 370 -25.39 1.48 9.50
C GLY A 370 -24.69 0.48 8.56
N MET A 371 -25.21 -0.74 8.43
CA MET A 371 -24.68 -1.73 7.47
C MET A 371 -24.78 -1.22 6.03
N VAL A 372 -25.95 -0.68 5.64
CA VAL A 372 -26.16 -0.10 4.31
C VAL A 372 -25.24 1.10 4.08
N ALA A 373 -25.07 1.96 5.07
CA ALA A 373 -24.22 3.14 4.96
C ALA A 373 -22.73 2.77 4.78
N ARG A 374 -22.23 1.77 5.54
CA ARG A 374 -20.87 1.23 5.39
C ARG A 374 -20.65 0.60 4.03
N HIS A 375 -21.59 -0.23 3.58
CA HIS A 375 -21.56 -0.85 2.26
C HIS A 375 -21.49 0.19 1.14
N LYS A 376 -22.36 1.21 1.20
CA LYS A 376 -22.39 2.30 0.22
C LYS A 376 -21.08 3.10 0.22
N LEU A 377 -20.54 3.43 1.39
CA LEU A 377 -19.26 4.14 1.51
C LEU A 377 -18.14 3.34 0.81
N ALA A 378 -18.06 2.03 1.07
CA ALA A 378 -17.06 1.17 0.45
C ALA A 378 -17.23 1.09 -1.07
N LEU A 379 -18.45 0.89 -1.57
CA LEU A 379 -18.72 0.86 -3.02
C LEU A 379 -18.40 2.18 -3.71
N GLN A 380 -18.63 3.32 -3.07
CA GLN A 380 -18.40 4.63 -3.67
C GLN A 380 -16.91 5.00 -3.70
N HIS A 381 -16.17 4.72 -2.63
CA HIS A 381 -14.82 5.28 -2.45
C HIS A 381 -13.70 4.24 -2.40
N TYR A 382 -14.02 2.99 -2.07
CA TYR A 382 -13.04 1.97 -1.71
C TYR A 382 -13.29 0.62 -2.39
N HIS A 383 -13.85 0.65 -3.60
CA HIS A 383 -14.01 -0.52 -4.46
C HIS A 383 -12.98 -0.50 -5.60
N GLY A 384 -12.63 -1.67 -6.14
CA GLY A 384 -11.70 -1.83 -7.27
C GLY A 384 -12.04 -0.92 -8.45
N ASP A 385 -13.35 -0.80 -8.79
CA ASP A 385 -13.82 0.11 -9.85
C ASP A 385 -13.37 1.55 -9.65
N THR A 386 -13.47 2.05 -8.42
CA THR A 386 -13.10 3.42 -8.09
C THR A 386 -11.59 3.61 -8.24
N SER A 387 -10.79 2.62 -7.86
CA SER A 387 -9.33 2.64 -8.06
C SER A 387 -8.96 2.63 -9.54
N VAL A 388 -9.61 1.79 -10.36
CA VAL A 388 -9.41 1.75 -11.82
C VAL A 388 -9.79 3.08 -12.45
N ARG A 389 -10.95 3.65 -12.13
CA ARG A 389 -11.36 4.98 -12.65
C ARG A 389 -10.38 6.08 -12.27
N ARG A 390 -9.86 6.07 -11.03
CA ARG A 390 -8.81 7.02 -10.62
C ARG A 390 -7.53 6.85 -11.44
N MET A 391 -7.05 5.63 -11.61
CA MET A 391 -5.88 5.34 -12.44
C MET A 391 -6.08 5.79 -13.89
N LEU A 392 -7.26 5.56 -14.45
CA LEU A 392 -7.60 6.02 -15.80
C LEU A 392 -7.70 7.54 -15.89
N GLY A 393 -8.20 8.23 -14.85
CA GLY A 393 -8.16 9.69 -14.78
C GLY A 393 -6.74 10.23 -14.88
N TYR A 394 -5.78 9.64 -14.14
CA TYR A 394 -4.37 10.00 -14.25
C TYR A 394 -3.80 9.66 -15.63
N ALA A 395 -4.08 8.48 -16.16
CA ALA A 395 -3.62 8.09 -17.49
C ALA A 395 -4.17 9.04 -18.57
N ALA A 396 -5.43 9.47 -18.46
CA ALA A 396 -6.07 10.41 -19.36
C ALA A 396 -5.41 11.78 -19.33
N GLU A 397 -5.09 12.29 -18.13
CA GLU A 397 -4.34 13.54 -17.96
C GLU A 397 -2.94 13.43 -18.56
N VAL A 398 -2.23 12.32 -18.33
CA VAL A 398 -0.91 12.10 -18.92
C VAL A 398 -0.99 12.03 -20.44
N LEU A 399 -2.00 11.38 -21.01
CA LEU A 399 -2.18 11.19 -22.45
C LEU A 399 -2.88 12.35 -23.16
N ASP A 400 -3.38 13.35 -22.42
CA ASP A 400 -4.21 14.46 -22.94
C ASP A 400 -5.43 13.96 -23.73
N ILE A 401 -6.16 13.00 -23.14
CA ILE A 401 -7.38 12.43 -23.73
C ILE A 401 -8.57 12.58 -22.80
N GLN A 402 -9.76 12.48 -23.37
CA GLN A 402 -11.01 12.41 -22.61
C GLN A 402 -11.35 10.97 -22.29
N VAL A 403 -11.73 10.71 -21.04
CA VAL A 403 -12.28 9.44 -20.59
C VAL A 403 -13.70 9.71 -20.07
N PRO A 404 -14.71 8.92 -20.48
CA PRO A 404 -16.05 9.04 -19.91
C PRO A 404 -15.99 8.92 -18.38
N GLN A 405 -16.63 9.85 -17.66
CA GLN A 405 -16.57 9.91 -16.19
C GLN A 405 -17.35 8.77 -15.52
#